data_AF-A0A955YJQ9-F1
#
_entry.id   AF-A0A955YJQ9-F1
#
_cell.length_a   1.000
_cell.length_b   1.000
_cell.length_c   1.000
_cell.angle_alpha   90.00
_cell.angle_beta   90.00
_cell.angle_gamma   90.00
#
_symmetry.space_group_name_H-M   'P 1'
#
loop_
_entity.id
_entity.type
_entity.pdbx_description
1 polymer ?
#
loop_
_entity_poly.entity_id
_entity_poly.type
_entity_poly.pdbx_seq_one_letter_code
_entity_poly.pdbx_strand_id
1 'polypeptide(L)'
;MSGSVRRLLVVEDGHEYEEFVRLFLGQRFELRVAHSAREAREVARDFAPEGLLLDLRFERTPADALEGDADDLAARRFGGDRTRALRHLQDQQGTIVLAQLRAQGCDVPALFVHDFPARRLANLQQLYGAVHAIPAFDAQAIARVLGA
;
A
#
# COMPACT_ATOMS: atom_id res chain seq x y z
N MET A 1 -3.27 -29.48 -6.70
CA MET A 1 -4.30 -28.42 -6.68
C MET A 1 -3.88 -27.39 -7.71
N SER A 2 -4.65 -27.24 -8.80
CA SER A 2 -4.45 -26.12 -9.72
C SER A 2 -4.98 -24.88 -9.00
N GLY A 3 -4.10 -24.17 -8.31
CA GLY A 3 -4.44 -22.88 -7.72
C GLY A 3 -4.58 -21.88 -8.86
N SER A 4 -5.75 -21.28 -9.01
CA SER A 4 -5.93 -20.18 -9.95
C SER A 4 -4.97 -19.05 -9.58
N VAL A 5 -4.32 -18.48 -10.59
CA VAL A 5 -3.49 -17.27 -10.45
C VAL A 5 -4.36 -16.17 -9.82
N ARG A 6 -3.90 -15.60 -8.69
CA ARG A 6 -4.65 -14.55 -7.97
C ARG A 6 -4.36 -13.17 -8.54
N ARG A 7 -5.34 -12.27 -8.54
CA ARG A 7 -5.13 -10.88 -8.95
C ARG A 7 -4.48 -10.07 -7.83
N LEU A 8 -3.26 -9.57 -8.04
CA LEU A 8 -2.52 -8.73 -7.09
C LEU A 8 -2.38 -7.31 -7.64
N LEU A 9 -2.76 -6.33 -6.81
CA LEU A 9 -2.43 -4.93 -7.05
C LEU A 9 -1.24 -4.54 -6.16
N VAL A 10 -0.15 -4.15 -6.79
CA VAL A 10 0.99 -3.50 -6.13
C VAL A 10 0.79 -1.99 -6.18
N VAL A 11 1.05 -1.31 -5.07
CA VAL A 11 1.00 0.15 -4.98
C VAL A 11 2.32 0.65 -4.40
N GLU A 12 3.10 1.34 -5.21
CA GLU A 12 4.43 1.85 -4.88
C GLU A 12 4.74 3.07 -5.75
N ASP A 13 5.58 4.01 -5.33
CA ASP A 13 6.04 5.09 -6.21
C ASP A 13 7.42 4.82 -6.85
N GLY A 14 7.89 3.58 -6.73
CA GLY A 14 9.06 3.03 -7.39
C GLY A 14 8.74 1.86 -8.33
N HIS A 15 9.68 0.93 -8.43
CA HIS A 15 9.55 -0.29 -9.26
C HIS A 15 10.02 -1.56 -8.53
N GLU A 16 10.52 -1.41 -7.31
CA GLU A 16 11.14 -2.48 -6.53
C GLU A 16 10.15 -3.61 -6.20
N TYR A 17 8.91 -3.27 -5.87
CA TYR A 17 7.89 -4.27 -5.56
C TYR A 17 7.41 -4.98 -6.83
N GLU A 18 7.17 -4.24 -7.91
CA GLU A 18 6.83 -4.77 -9.22
C GLU A 18 7.87 -5.77 -9.69
N GLU A 19 9.15 -5.36 -9.72
CA GLU A 19 10.27 -6.21 -10.14
C GLU A 19 10.34 -7.47 -9.29
N PHE A 20 10.24 -7.33 -7.97
CA PHE A 20 10.25 -8.48 -7.06
C PHE A 20 9.10 -9.46 -7.34
N VAL A 21 7.87 -8.97 -7.45
CA VAL A 21 6.69 -9.82 -7.71
C VAL A 21 6.82 -10.52 -9.05
N ARG A 22 7.24 -9.80 -10.11
CA ARG A 22 7.43 -10.41 -11.43
C ARG A 22 8.46 -11.53 -11.41
N LEU A 23 9.60 -11.32 -10.73
CA LEU A 23 10.70 -12.28 -10.67
C LEU A 23 10.37 -13.52 -9.82
N PHE A 24 9.73 -13.34 -8.67
CA PHE A 24 9.59 -14.42 -7.68
C PHE A 24 8.17 -14.97 -7.53
N LEU A 25 7.17 -14.26 -8.01
CA LEU A 25 5.76 -14.56 -7.78
C LEU A 25 4.88 -14.49 -9.04
N GLY A 26 5.46 -14.25 -10.22
CA GLY A 26 4.72 -14.09 -11.49
C GLY A 26 3.90 -15.32 -11.93
N GLN A 27 4.18 -16.50 -11.39
CA GLN A 27 3.35 -17.71 -11.62
C GLN A 27 2.18 -17.84 -10.63
N ARG A 28 2.18 -17.06 -9.55
CA ARG A 28 1.16 -17.09 -8.49
C ARG A 28 0.17 -15.94 -8.61
N PHE A 29 0.61 -14.80 -9.14
CA PHE A 29 -0.22 -13.62 -9.28
C PHE A 29 -0.29 -13.08 -10.71
N GLU A 30 -1.50 -12.66 -11.09
CA GLU A 30 -1.73 -11.74 -12.18
C GLU A 30 -1.52 -10.34 -11.60
N LEU A 31 -0.52 -9.62 -12.10
CA LEU A 31 -0.07 -8.36 -11.52
C LEU A 31 -0.64 -7.16 -12.26
N ARG A 32 -1.13 -6.18 -11.48
CA ARG A 32 -1.23 -4.78 -11.87
C ARG A 32 -0.49 -3.92 -10.85
N VAL A 33 0.03 -2.79 -11.32
CA VAL A 33 0.81 -1.86 -10.52
C VAL A 33 0.15 -0.50 -10.61
N ALA A 34 0.19 0.26 -9.52
CA ALA A 34 -0.22 1.65 -9.47
C ALA A 34 0.84 2.50 -8.78
N HIS A 35 1.21 3.62 -9.41
CA HIS A 35 2.26 4.52 -8.96
C HIS A 35 1.73 5.77 -8.25
N SER A 36 0.43 5.83 -8.02
CA SER A 36 -0.22 6.90 -7.28
C SER A 36 -1.49 6.38 -6.63
N ALA A 37 -2.00 7.13 -5.65
CA ALA A 37 -3.28 6.84 -5.04
C ALA A 37 -4.44 6.86 -6.05
N ARG A 38 -4.42 7.83 -6.98
CA ARG A 38 -5.42 7.92 -8.05
C ARG A 38 -5.42 6.67 -8.92
N GLU A 39 -4.25 6.27 -9.39
CA GLU A 39 -4.09 5.07 -10.22
C GLU A 39 -4.51 3.82 -9.44
N ALA A 40 -4.16 3.71 -8.16
CA ALA A 40 -4.55 2.56 -7.33
C ALA A 40 -6.07 2.42 -7.25
N ARG A 41 -6.81 3.52 -7.12
CA ARG A 41 -8.28 3.56 -7.11
C ARG A 41 -8.90 3.23 -8.47
N GLU A 42 -8.24 3.61 -9.56
CA GLU A 42 -8.68 3.28 -10.92
C GLU A 42 -8.47 1.78 -11.18
N VAL A 43 -7.25 1.30 -10.98
CA VAL A 43 -6.89 -0.10 -11.16
C VAL A 43 -7.73 -1.01 -10.25
N ALA A 44 -7.95 -0.66 -8.99
CA ALA A 44 -8.75 -1.48 -8.08
C ALA A 44 -10.19 -1.69 -8.57
N ARG A 45 -10.80 -0.67 -9.19
CA ARG A 45 -12.17 -0.76 -9.73
C ARG A 45 -12.25 -1.68 -10.95
N ASP A 46 -11.28 -1.57 -11.85
CA ASP A 46 -11.31 -2.31 -13.12
C ASP A 46 -10.75 -3.73 -12.99
N PHE A 47 -9.72 -3.90 -12.17
CA PHE A 47 -8.99 -5.15 -12.00
C PHE A 47 -9.58 -6.06 -10.92
N ALA A 48 -10.36 -5.51 -9.98
CA ALA A 48 -10.92 -6.23 -8.83
C ALA A 48 -9.88 -7.15 -8.16
N PRO A 49 -8.80 -6.57 -7.57
CA PRO A 49 -7.71 -7.34 -6.99
C PRO A 49 -8.21 -8.21 -5.84
N GLU A 50 -7.55 -9.36 -5.64
CA GLU A 50 -7.78 -10.31 -4.57
C GLU A 50 -6.76 -10.16 -3.41
N GLY A 51 -5.76 -9.30 -3.61
CA GLY A 51 -4.78 -8.90 -2.61
C GLY A 51 -4.14 -7.57 -2.97
N LEU A 52 -3.68 -6.85 -1.95
CA LEU A 52 -2.94 -5.59 -2.08
C LEU A 52 -1.53 -5.77 -1.49
N LEU A 53 -0.52 -5.31 -2.22
CA LEU A 53 0.84 -5.17 -1.72
C LEU A 53 1.21 -3.69 -1.77
N LEU A 54 1.44 -3.08 -0.61
CA LEU A 54 1.54 -1.63 -0.46
C LEU A 54 2.93 -1.24 0.05
N ASP A 55 3.61 -0.36 -0.67
CA ASP A 55 4.69 0.41 -0.08
C ASP A 55 4.11 1.44 0.89
N LEU A 56 4.76 1.60 2.04
CA LEU A 56 4.36 2.57 3.04
C LEU A 56 4.74 4.00 2.62
N ARG A 57 5.92 4.17 2.01
CA ARG A 57 6.57 5.47 1.86
C ARG A 57 6.67 5.85 0.40
N PHE A 58 6.24 7.05 0.07
CA PHE A 58 6.33 7.58 -1.29
C PHE A 58 7.37 8.69 -1.34
N GLU A 59 8.62 8.32 -1.63
CA GLU A 59 9.76 9.24 -1.65
C GLU A 59 9.99 9.91 -3.01
N ARG A 60 9.48 9.33 -4.09
CA ARG A 60 9.65 9.77 -5.49
C ARG A 60 8.47 10.61 -5.97
N THR A 61 7.33 10.51 -5.29
CA THR A 61 6.11 11.25 -5.62
C THR A 61 6.27 12.75 -5.36
N PRO A 62 6.00 13.62 -6.37
CA PRO A 62 5.97 15.07 -6.19
C PRO A 62 4.98 15.51 -5.10
N ALA A 63 5.30 16.60 -4.40
CA ALA A 63 4.52 17.06 -3.25
C ALA A 63 3.06 17.39 -3.57
N ASP A 64 2.78 17.85 -4.79
CA ASP A 64 1.43 18.17 -5.29
C ASP A 64 0.64 16.93 -5.75
N ALA A 65 1.30 15.78 -5.88
CA ALA A 65 0.70 14.50 -6.21
C ALA A 65 0.51 13.58 -4.99
N LEU A 66 1.03 13.95 -3.82
CA LEU A 66 0.77 13.25 -2.56
C LEU A 66 -0.68 13.45 -2.12
N GLU A 67 -1.28 12.41 -1.57
CA GLU A 67 -2.61 12.52 -0.97
C GLU A 67 -2.53 13.09 0.45
N GLY A 68 -3.47 13.96 0.77
CA GLY A 68 -3.59 14.65 2.05
C GLY A 68 -3.37 16.16 1.94
N ASP A 69 -3.71 16.88 3.02
CA ASP A 69 -3.53 18.33 3.10
C ASP A 69 -2.32 18.65 3.98
N ALA A 70 -1.22 19.02 3.34
CA ALA A 70 0.02 19.35 4.02
C ALA A 70 -0.10 20.63 4.86
N ASP A 71 -0.94 21.58 4.44
CA ASP A 71 -1.07 22.88 5.10
C ASP A 71 -1.96 22.75 6.35
N ASP A 72 -3.08 22.02 6.28
CA ASP A 72 -3.90 21.67 7.46
C ASP A 72 -3.07 20.84 8.46
N LEU A 73 -2.35 19.85 7.96
CA LEU A 73 -1.51 19.00 8.80
C LEU A 73 -0.39 19.80 9.50
N ALA A 74 0.22 20.74 8.78
CA ALA A 74 1.24 21.64 9.33
C ALA A 74 0.65 22.50 10.46
N ALA A 75 -0.48 23.14 10.21
CA ALA A 75 -1.16 24.00 11.19
C ALA A 75 -1.55 23.23 12.46
N ARG A 76 -2.06 22.00 12.31
CA ARG A 76 -2.61 21.22 13.42
C ARG A 76 -1.59 20.43 14.23
N ARG A 77 -0.49 19.98 13.61
CA ARG A 77 0.44 19.02 14.24
C ARG A 77 1.90 19.42 14.22
N PHE A 78 2.30 20.35 13.36
CA PHE A 78 3.70 20.72 13.18
C PHE A 78 3.98 22.22 13.40
N GLY A 79 3.05 22.94 14.04
CA GLY A 79 3.24 24.35 14.37
C GLY A 79 3.42 25.24 13.15
N GLY A 80 2.78 24.89 12.03
CA GLY A 80 2.92 25.57 10.74
C GLY A 80 4.10 25.09 9.88
N ASP A 81 4.90 24.13 10.33
CA ASP A 81 6.02 23.59 9.53
C ASP A 81 5.51 22.65 8.41
N ARG A 82 5.35 23.24 7.23
CA ARG A 82 4.90 22.54 6.01
C ARG A 82 5.87 21.46 5.56
N THR A 83 7.19 21.66 5.73
CA THR A 83 8.20 20.67 5.31
C THR A 83 8.07 19.39 6.13
N ARG A 84 7.87 19.52 7.45
CA ARG A 84 7.62 18.37 8.33
C ARG A 84 6.29 17.69 8.03
N ALA A 85 5.25 18.47 7.71
CA ALA A 85 3.97 17.91 7.29
C ALA A 85 4.08 17.10 5.99
N LEU A 86 4.79 17.63 4.98
CA LEU A 86 5.03 16.90 3.72
C LEU A 86 5.80 15.61 3.95
N ARG A 87 6.89 15.64 4.73
CA ARG A 87 7.63 14.42 5.07
C ARG A 87 6.74 13.40 5.77
N HIS A 88 5.88 13.85 6.68
CA HIS A 88 4.91 12.98 7.31
C HIS A 88 3.93 12.37 6.30
N LEU A 89 3.43 13.15 5.34
CA LEU A 89 2.57 12.61 4.28
C LEU A 89 3.30 11.57 3.43
N GLN A 90 4.55 11.83 3.04
CA GLN A 90 5.39 10.86 2.31
C GLN A 90 5.53 9.56 3.08
N ASP A 91 5.80 9.64 4.39
CA ASP A 91 6.01 8.47 5.26
C ASP A 91 4.72 7.68 5.58
N GLN A 92 3.54 8.19 5.18
CA GLN A 92 2.24 7.57 5.46
C GLN A 92 1.41 7.27 4.20
N GLN A 93 1.92 7.55 3.00
CA GLN A 93 1.12 7.43 1.77
C GLN A 93 0.46 6.06 1.61
N GLY A 94 1.18 4.96 1.85
CA GLY A 94 0.59 3.61 1.75
C GLY A 94 -0.64 3.41 2.64
N THR A 95 -0.65 3.99 3.85
CA THR A 95 -1.82 3.93 4.74
C THR A 95 -2.96 4.83 4.28
N ILE A 96 -2.65 5.97 3.65
CA ILE A 96 -3.66 6.88 3.07
C ILE A 96 -4.31 6.22 1.85
N VAL A 97 -3.52 5.60 0.98
CA VAL A 97 -4.03 4.84 -0.17
C VAL A 97 -4.91 3.68 0.30
N LEU A 98 -4.48 2.90 1.30
CA LEU A 98 -5.31 1.84 1.88
C LEU A 98 -6.66 2.37 2.36
N ALA A 99 -6.68 3.48 3.10
CA ALA A 99 -7.92 4.08 3.58
C ALA A 99 -8.88 4.44 2.44
N GLN A 100 -8.35 4.97 1.34
CA GLN A 100 -9.14 5.33 0.16
C GLN A 100 -9.66 4.09 -0.59
N LEU A 101 -8.85 3.05 -0.73
CA LEU A 101 -9.27 1.78 -1.32
C LEU A 101 -10.39 1.13 -0.50
N ARG A 102 -10.28 1.13 0.83
CA ARG A 102 -11.33 0.65 1.74
C ARG A 102 -12.61 1.48 1.61
N ALA A 103 -12.49 2.81 1.52
CA ALA A 103 -13.65 3.69 1.30
C ALA A 103 -14.37 3.41 -0.04
N GLN A 104 -13.71 2.78 -1.00
CA GLN A 104 -14.29 2.32 -2.28
C GLN A 104 -14.80 0.88 -2.25
N GLY A 105 -14.77 0.21 -1.09
CA GLY A 105 -15.24 -1.18 -0.92
C GLY A 105 -14.24 -2.25 -1.33
N CYS A 106 -12.97 -1.90 -1.58
CA CYS A 106 -11.93 -2.89 -1.79
C CYS A 106 -11.46 -3.42 -0.44
N ASP A 107 -12.04 -4.52 0.05
CA ASP A 107 -11.80 -5.09 1.41
C ASP A 107 -10.85 -6.30 1.43
N VAL A 108 -10.13 -6.55 0.33
CA VAL A 108 -9.21 -7.69 0.20
C VAL A 108 -7.99 -7.57 1.13
N PRO A 109 -7.29 -8.67 1.46
CA PRO A 109 -6.10 -8.63 2.30
C PRO A 109 -5.06 -7.63 1.79
N ALA A 110 -4.56 -6.78 2.68
CA ALA A 110 -3.50 -5.82 2.41
C ALA A 110 -2.23 -6.20 3.16
N LEU A 111 -1.11 -6.19 2.45
CA LEU A 111 0.21 -6.49 3.00
C LEU A 111 1.14 -5.30 2.79
N PHE A 112 1.78 -4.85 3.87
CA PHE A 112 2.91 -3.94 3.82
C PHE A 112 4.23 -4.71 3.98
N VAL A 113 5.26 -4.34 3.22
CA VAL A 113 6.64 -4.76 3.51
C VAL A 113 7.29 -3.69 4.36
N HIS A 114 6.97 -3.72 5.66
CA HIS A 114 7.47 -2.76 6.64
C HIS A 114 7.44 -3.36 8.05
N ASP A 115 8.47 -3.07 8.84
CA ASP A 115 8.51 -3.42 10.26
C ASP A 115 7.72 -2.43 11.11
N PHE A 116 6.41 -2.65 11.21
CA PHE A 116 5.56 -1.82 12.06
C PHE A 116 5.73 -2.17 13.55
N PRO A 117 5.79 -1.15 14.43
CA PRO A 117 5.55 -1.39 15.85
C PRO A 117 4.19 -2.09 16.04
N ALA A 118 4.12 -3.10 16.92
CA ALA A 118 2.94 -3.95 17.07
C ALA A 118 1.64 -3.16 17.29
N ARG A 119 1.69 -2.08 18.09
CA ARG A 119 0.54 -1.20 18.33
C ARG A 119 0.07 -0.48 17.06
N ARG A 120 0.98 -0.09 16.17
CA ARG A 120 0.64 0.57 14.91
C ARG A 120 -0.05 -0.41 13.96
N LEU A 121 0.43 -1.65 13.86
CA LEU A 121 -0.23 -2.68 13.06
C LEU A 121 -1.63 -3.02 13.61
N ALA A 122 -1.77 -3.17 14.93
CA ALA A 122 -3.06 -3.42 15.56
C ALA A 122 -4.08 -2.30 15.28
N ASN A 123 -3.65 -1.04 15.32
CA ASN A 123 -4.51 0.09 14.96
C ASN A 123 -4.94 0.04 13.48
N LEU A 124 -4.03 -0.31 12.56
CA LEU A 124 -4.37 -0.45 11.14
C LEU A 124 -5.38 -1.59 10.92
N GLN A 125 -5.24 -2.70 11.64
CA GLN A 125 -6.19 -3.82 11.58
C GLN A 125 -7.56 -3.44 12.13
N GLN A 126 -7.61 -2.69 13.23
CA GLN A 126 -8.86 -2.19 13.79
C GLN A 126 -9.59 -1.24 12.83
N LEU A 127 -8.84 -0.41 12.10
CA LEU A 127 -9.41 0.58 11.18
C LEU A 127 -9.77 0.00 9.81
N TYR A 128 -8.95 -0.92 9.28
CA TYR A 128 -8.97 -1.33 7.87
C TYR A 128 -9.07 -2.85 7.66
N GLY A 129 -9.36 -3.61 8.72
CA GLY A 129 -9.63 -5.04 8.64
C GLY A 129 -8.38 -5.89 8.38
N ALA A 130 -8.40 -6.69 7.31
CA ALA A 130 -7.35 -7.64 6.96
C ALA A 130 -6.06 -6.94 6.49
N VAL A 131 -5.29 -6.42 7.46
CA VAL A 131 -4.00 -5.76 7.25
C VAL A 131 -2.90 -6.59 7.88
N HIS A 132 -1.85 -6.84 7.10
CA HIS A 132 -0.68 -7.62 7.46
C HIS A 132 0.59 -6.81 7.19
N ALA A 133 1.67 -7.22 7.85
CA ALA A 133 2.99 -6.67 7.59
C ALA A 133 4.06 -7.76 7.69
N ILE A 134 5.07 -7.65 6.84
CA ILE A 134 6.31 -8.43 6.93
C ILE A 134 7.51 -7.46 6.90
N PRO A 135 8.62 -7.76 7.60
CA PRO A 135 9.71 -6.80 7.78
C PRO A 135 10.56 -6.60 6.52
N ALA A 136 10.53 -7.54 5.57
CA ALA A 136 11.33 -7.52 4.36
C ALA A 136 10.67 -8.36 3.25
N PHE A 137 11.17 -8.21 2.02
CA PHE A 137 10.70 -9.01 0.88
C PHE A 137 10.97 -10.51 1.09
N ASP A 138 9.88 -11.27 1.15
CA ASP A 138 9.90 -12.73 1.24
C ASP A 138 8.75 -13.29 0.40
N ALA A 139 9.08 -13.95 -0.71
CA ALA A 139 8.10 -14.48 -1.65
C ALA A 139 7.18 -15.53 -1.00
N GLN A 140 7.69 -16.36 -0.09
CA GLN A 140 6.86 -17.36 0.59
C GLN A 140 5.92 -16.70 1.60
N ALA A 141 6.41 -15.70 2.35
CA ALA A 141 5.58 -14.97 3.29
C ALA A 141 4.47 -14.18 2.57
N ILE A 142 4.81 -13.49 1.47
CA ILE A 142 3.84 -12.75 0.64
C ILE A 142 2.76 -13.70 0.11
N ALA A 143 3.16 -14.82 -0.52
CA ALA A 143 2.22 -15.80 -1.07
C ALA A 143 1.30 -16.37 0.02
N ARG A 144 1.85 -16.72 1.19
CA ARG A 144 1.07 -17.24 2.32
C ARG A 144 0.03 -16.23 2.82
N VAL A 145 0.42 -14.97 2.99
CA VAL A 145 -0.48 -13.91 3.50
C VAL A 145 -1.59 -13.60 2.49
N LEU A 146 -1.24 -13.54 1.20
CA LEU A 146 -2.17 -13.16 0.13
C LEU A 146 -2.92 -14.36 -0.49
N GLY A 147 -2.70 -15.57 0.05
CA GLY A 147 -3.47 -16.78 -0.28
C GLY A 147 -3.15 -17.40 -1.62
N ALA A 148 -1.88 -17.36 -2.06
CA ALA A 148 -1.40 -17.93 -3.32
C ALA A 148 -0.31 -19.01 -3.14
#